data_AF-A0A9E2XLU1-F1
#
_entry.id   AF-A0A9E2XLU1-F1
#
_cell.length_a   1.000
_cell.length_b   1.000
_cell.length_c   1.000
_cell.angle_alpha   90.00
_cell.angle_beta   90.00
_cell.angle_gamma   90.00
#
_symmetry.space_group_name_H-M   'P 1'
#
loop_
_entity.id
_entity.type
_entity.pdbx_description
1 polymer ?
#
loop_
_entity_poly.entity_id
_entity_poly.type
_entity_poly.pdbx_seq_one_letter_code
_entity_poly.pdbx_strand_id
1 'polypeptide(L)' 'MSHVASYGLNTFGWEDRLNNGDHDYNDLVVGVNFTSASGHKLLST' A
#
# COMPACT_ATOMS: atom_id res chain seq x y z
N MET A 1 -16.63 6.11 4.87
CA MET A 1 -15.35 6.84 4.87
C MET A 1 -14.23 5.88 4.53
N SER A 2 -13.18 6.33 3.85
CA SER A 2 -12.05 5.46 3.48
C SER A 2 -10.98 5.54 4.56
N HIS A 3 -10.61 4.40 5.12
CA HIS A 3 -9.48 4.27 6.05
C HIS A 3 -8.13 4.05 5.34
N VAL A 4 -8.15 3.92 4.02
CA VAL A 4 -6.98 3.61 3.20
C VAL A 4 -6.92 4.53 2.00
N ALA A 5 -5.74 5.06 1.71
CA ALA A 5 -5.43 5.80 0.49
C ALA A 5 -4.29 5.11 -0.28
N SER A 6 -4.35 5.13 -1.61
CA SER A 6 -3.26 4.66 -2.48
C SER A 6 -2.40 5.85 -2.90
N TYR A 7 -1.09 5.73 -2.69
CA TYR A 7 -0.10 6.72 -3.13
C TYR A 7 0.58 6.32 -4.45
N GLY A 8 0.13 5.21 -5.07
CA GLY A 8 0.81 4.62 -6.22
C GLY A 8 2.07 3.84 -5.82
N LEU A 9 2.77 3.27 -6.81
CA LEU A 9 4.01 2.49 -6.61
C LEU A 9 3.90 1.39 -5.53
N ASN A 10 2.75 0.73 -5.43
CA ASN A 10 2.44 -0.28 -4.41
C ASN A 10 2.57 0.23 -2.96
N THR A 11 2.31 1.53 -2.74
CA THR A 11 2.34 2.19 -1.44
C THR A 11 0.94 2.62 -1.01
N PHE A 12 0.60 2.35 0.24
CA PHE A 12 -0.69 2.64 0.84
C PHE A 12 -0.50 3.35 2.18
N GLY A 13 -1.39 4.30 2.48
CA GLY A 13 -1.49 5.01 3.75
C GLY A 13 -2.77 4.66 4.49
N TRP A 14 -2.74 4.69 5.83
CA TRP A 14 -3.87 4.42 6.71
C TRP A 14 -4.16 5.58 7.67
N GLU A 15 -5.43 5.69 8.06
CA GLU A 15 -5.92 6.52 9.16
C GLU A 15 -6.35 5.62 10.34
N ASP A 16 -5.85 5.89 11.54
CA ASP A 16 -6.08 5.05 12.72
C ASP A 16 -7.42 5.35 13.44
N ARG A 17 -8.02 6.53 13.22
CA ARG A 17 -9.26 6.96 13.88
C ARG A 17 -10.54 6.59 13.13
N LEU A 18 -11.49 6.04 13.89
CA LEU A 18 -12.91 6.03 13.50
C LEU A 18 -13.41 7.47 13.36
N ASN A 19 -14.08 7.76 12.25
CA ASN A 19 -14.57 9.08 11.85
C ASN A 19 -13.53 10.07 11.32
N ASN A 20 -12.42 9.57 10.75
CA ASN A 20 -11.55 10.32 9.84
C ASN A 20 -10.72 11.37 10.62
N GLY A 21 -9.43 11.07 10.85
CA GLY A 21 -8.52 11.85 11.69
C GLY A 21 -8.22 13.23 11.10
N ASP A 22 -6.96 13.51 10.78
CA ASP A 22 -6.57 14.72 10.05
C ASP A 22 -6.52 14.51 8.53
N HIS A 23 -6.79 13.29 8.05
CA HIS A 23 -6.94 12.92 6.64
C HIS A 23 -5.66 13.05 5.82
N ASP A 24 -4.51 12.93 6.46
CA ASP A 24 -3.22 12.91 5.79
C ASP A 24 -2.70 11.48 5.51
N TYR A 25 -3.40 10.46 6.03
CA TYR A 25 -3.19 9.03 5.84
C TYR A 25 -1.74 8.59 6.13
N ASN A 26 -1.06 9.25 7.08
CA ASN A 26 0.33 8.97 7.43
C ASN A 26 0.53 8.27 8.80
N ASP A 27 -0.55 7.93 9.51
CA ASP A 27 -0.48 7.16 10.77
C ASP A 27 0.23 5.81 10.59
N LEU A 28 0.06 5.19 9.42
CA LEU A 28 0.83 4.04 8.95
C LEU A 28 1.01 4.09 7.43
N VAL A 29 2.23 3.88 6.95
CA VAL A 29 2.55 3.78 5.52
C VAL A 29 3.19 2.43 5.23
N VAL A 30 2.62 1.68 4.27
CA VAL A 30 3.12 0.37 3.86
C VAL A 30 3.43 0.37 2.37
N GLY A 31 4.66 -0.03 2.02
CA GLY A 31 5.09 -0.31 0.66
C GLY A 31 5.33 -1.80 0.45
N VAL A 32 4.78 -2.37 -0.62
CA VAL A 32 5.00 -3.79 -0.98
C VAL A 32 5.88 -3.88 -2.22
N ASN A 33 7.01 -4.58 -2.10
CA ASN A 33 7.90 -4.88 -3.21
C ASN A 33 8.02 -6.40 -3.37
N PHE A 34 7.82 -6.90 -4.59
CA PHE A 34 7.99 -8.30 -4.92
C PHE A 34 9.41 -8.54 -5.41
N THR A 35 10.22 -9.19 -4.58
CA THR A 35 11.50 -9.79 -5.00
C THR A 35 11.35 -11.30 -4.97
N SER A 36 11.53 -11.96 -6.11
CA SER A 36 11.48 -13.42 -6.17
C SER A 36 12.86 -14.03 -5.93
N ALA A 37 12.97 -14.96 -4.98
CA ALA A 37 14.19 -15.77 -4.79
C ALA A 37 14.32 -16.93 -5.81
N SER A 38 13.20 -17.32 -6.42
CA SER A 38 13.13 -18.30 -7.52
C SER A 38 12.66 -17.56 -8.76
N GLY A 39 13.53 -17.32 -9.74
CA GLY A 39 13.31 -16.43 -10.90
C GLY A 39 11.86 -16.37 -11.42
N HIS A 40 11.40 -15.15 -11.67
CA HIS A 40 10.06 -14.84 -12.19
C HIS A 40 9.78 -15.61 -13.48
N LYS A 41 9.08 -16.73 -13.38
CA LYS A 41 8.62 -17.51 -14.54
C LYS A 41 7.29 -16.94 -15.04
N LEU A 42 7.28 -15.65 -15.40
CA LEU A 42 6.12 -15.05 -16.04
C LEU A 42 6.36 -14.97 -17.55
N LEU A 43 5.65 -15.86 -18.24
CA LEU A 43 5.30 -15.86 -19.66
C LEU A 43 6.47 -15.99 -20.65
N SER A 44 6.80 -17.24 -20.98
CA SER A 44 7.14 -17.57 -22.36
C SER A 44 5.84 -17.53 -23.15
N THR A 45 5.57 -16.42 -23.83
CA THR A 45 4.64 -16.37 -24.98
C THR A 45 5.46 -16.38 -26.25
#